data_AF-A0A5K0VI56-F1
#
_entry.id   AF-A0A5K0VI56-F1
#
_cell.length_a   1.000
_cell.length_b   1.000
_cell.length_c   1.000
_cell.angle_alpha   90.00
_cell.angle_beta   90.00
_cell.angle_gamma   90.00
#
_symmetry.space_group_name_H-M   'P 1'
#
loop_
_entity.id
_entity.type
_entity.pdbx_description
1 polymer ?
#
loop_
_entity_poly.entity_id
_entity_poly.type
_entity_poly.pdbx_seq_one_letter_code
_entity_poly.pdbx_strand_id
1 'polypeptide(L)' 'RNKRKVFIKPVVKVKQPAIDHVTGNKIPKSFVFSRGKVPHSLKQLELDLRKLMSPHTALKLK' A
#
# COMPACT_ATOMS: atom_id res chain seq x y z
N ARG A 1 18.42 23.98 40.36
CA ARG A 1 19.16 23.05 39.45
C ARG A 1 18.20 22.56 38.37
N ASN A 2 18.11 23.28 37.25
CA ASN A 2 17.07 23.13 36.23
C ASN A 2 17.45 22.03 35.22
N LYS A 3 16.82 20.85 35.29
CA LYS A 3 17.10 19.73 34.36
C LYS A 3 16.11 19.80 33.18
N ARG A 4 16.52 20.47 32.10
CA ARG A 4 15.83 20.40 30.80
C ARG A 4 15.82 18.94 30.34
N LYS A 5 14.64 18.31 30.31
CA LYS A 5 14.46 16.99 29.69
C LYS A 5 14.55 17.17 28.19
N VAL A 6 15.65 16.70 27.59
CA VAL A 6 15.84 16.66 26.14
C VAL A 6 14.83 15.65 25.59
N PHE A 7 13.84 16.13 24.84
CA PHE A 7 12.91 15.27 24.10
C PHE A 7 13.62 14.78 22.84
N ILE A 8 14.20 13.58 22.92
CA ILE A 8 14.79 12.91 21.75
C ILE A 8 13.63 12.37 20.91
N LYS A 9 13.40 12.95 19.74
CA LYS A 9 12.48 12.38 18.74
C LYS A 9 13.05 11.03 18.29
N PRO A 10 12.32 9.90 18.41
CA PRO A 10 12.81 8.65 17.85
C PRO A 10 12.89 8.77 16.33
N VAL A 11 14.07 8.46 15.82
CA VAL A 11 14.40 8.38 14.39
C VAL A 11 13.36 7.53 13.67
N VAL A 12 12.85 8.08 12.56
CA VAL A 12 11.94 7.42 11.62
C VAL A 12 12.50 6.05 11.27
N LYS A 13 11.86 4.96 11.73
CA LYS A 13 12.18 3.61 11.28
C LYS A 13 11.92 3.56 9.78
N VAL A 14 12.98 3.53 8.99
CA VAL A 14 12.92 3.28 7.55
C VAL A 14 12.40 1.86 7.35
N LYS A 15 11.10 1.80 7.07
CA LYS A 15 10.33 0.77 6.34
C LYS A 15 11.07 -0.56 6.17
N GLN A 16 10.84 -1.48 7.12
CA GLN A 16 10.92 -2.90 6.80
C GLN A 16 10.08 -3.13 5.53
N PRO A 17 10.58 -3.81 4.50
CA PRO A 17 9.74 -4.22 3.40
C PRO A 17 8.61 -5.05 4.02
N ALA A 18 7.37 -4.58 3.88
CA ALA A 18 6.20 -5.29 4.34
C ALA A 18 6.07 -6.53 3.45
N ILE A 19 6.82 -7.56 3.80
CA ILE A 19 6.77 -8.89 3.22
C ILE A 19 5.60 -9.57 3.91
N ASP A 20 4.68 -10.13 3.15
CA ASP A 20 3.65 -10.97 3.71
C ASP A 20 4.34 -12.21 4.33
N HIS A 21 4.30 -12.35 5.65
CA HIS A 21 4.98 -13.43 6.37
C HIS A 21 4.40 -14.82 6.04
N VAL A 22 3.23 -14.89 5.38
CA VAL A 22 2.62 -16.15 4.93
C VAL A 22 3.09 -16.51 3.52
N THR A 23 3.09 -15.56 2.59
CA THR A 23 3.35 -15.82 1.17
C THR A 23 4.79 -15.50 0.75
N GLY A 24 5.56 -14.75 1.55
CA GLY A 24 6.89 -14.24 1.20
C GLY A 24 6.88 -13.16 0.11
N ASN A 25 5.71 -12.82 -0.43
CA ASN A 25 5.53 -11.82 -1.46
C ASN A 25 5.53 -10.41 -0.85
N LYS A 26 6.08 -9.46 -1.60
CA LYS A 26 6.07 -8.04 -1.21
C LYS A 26 4.63 -7.52 -1.24
N ILE A 27 4.16 -6.95 -0.13
CA ILE A 27 2.84 -6.31 -0.08
C ILE A 27 2.83 -5.15 -1.11
N PRO A 28 1.86 -5.14 -2.05
CA PRO A 28 1.75 -4.08 -3.03
C PRO A 28 1.51 -2.73 -2.33
N LYS A 29 2.15 -1.68 -2.85
CA LYS A 29 2.11 -0.35 -2.24
C LYS A 29 0.82 0.40 -2.56
N SER A 30 0.12 0.00 -3.62
CA SER A 30 -1.11 0.60 -4.10
C SER A 30 -2.17 -0.48 -4.37
N PHE A 31 -3.42 -0.08 -4.28
CA PHE A 31 -4.57 -0.93 -4.57
C PHE A 31 -5.55 -0.14 -5.42
N VAL A 32 -6.15 -0.79 -6.41
CA VAL A 32 -7.16 -0.20 -7.28
C VAL A 32 -8.39 -1.09 -7.18
N PHE A 33 -9.52 -0.54 -6.74
CA PHE A 33 -10.78 -1.25 -6.59
C PHE A 33 -11.94 -0.32 -6.91
N SER A 34 -13.05 -0.88 -7.35
CA SER A 34 -14.32 -0.17 -7.48
C SER A 34 -15.16 -0.34 -6.21
N ARG A 35 -15.99 0.67 -5.90
CA ARG A 35 -16.94 0.63 -4.77
C ARG A 35 -18.38 0.65 -5.29
N GLY A 36 -19.19 -0.30 -4.84
CA GLY A 36 -20.60 -0.40 -5.24
C GLY A 36 -20.81 -0.95 -6.66
N LYS A 37 -21.98 -0.68 -7.24
CA LYS A 37 -22.30 -1.12 -8.60
C LYS A 37 -21.75 -0.11 -9.62
N VAL A 38 -20.70 -0.51 -10.33
CA VAL A 38 -20.10 0.28 -11.41
C VAL A 38 -20.48 -0.25 -12.80
N PRO A 39 -20.74 0.63 -13.78
CA PRO A 39 -20.93 0.25 -15.18
C PRO A 39 -19.73 -0.53 -15.73
N HIS A 40 -19.98 -1.32 -16.78
CA HIS A 40 -18.97 -2.19 -17.39
C HIS A 40 -17.72 -1.43 -17.88
N SER A 41 -17.90 -0.24 -18.47
CA SER A 41 -16.79 0.61 -18.92
C SER A 41 -15.85 1.01 -17.79
N LEU A 42 -16.37 1.26 -16.58
CA LEU A 42 -15.55 1.59 -15.42
C LEU A 42 -14.82 0.37 -14.86
N LYS A 43 -15.36 -0.85 -15.03
CA LYS A 43 -14.64 -2.08 -14.70
C LYS A 43 -13.47 -2.30 -15.65
N GLN A 44 -13.64 -1.99 -16.93
CA GLN A 44 -12.54 -2.06 -17.89
C GLN A 44 -11.43 -1.06 -17.52
N LEU A 45 -11.81 0.18 -17.17
CA LEU A 45 -10.86 1.18 -16.68
C LEU A 45 -10.12 0.71 -15.42
N GLU A 46 -10.80 0.04 -14.49
CA GLU A 46 -10.16 -0.54 -13.30
C GLU A 46 -9.06 -1.55 -13.70
N LEU A 47 -9.33 -2.41 -14.68
CA LEU A 47 -8.36 -3.39 -15.19
C LEU A 47 -7.17 -2.71 -15.87
N ASP A 48 -7.43 -1.70 -16.69
CA ASP A 48 -6.39 -0.94 -17.39
C ASP A 48 -5.48 -0.22 -16.40
N LEU A 49 -6.04 0.38 -15.33
CA LEU A 49 -5.27 0.98 -14.25
C LEU A 49 -4.44 -0.05 -13.47
N ARG A 50 -5.01 -1.22 -13.15
CA ARG A 50 -4.26 -2.32 -12.51
C ARG A 50 -3.08 -2.77 -13.37
N LYS A 51 -3.26 -2.83 -14.70
CA LYS A 51 -2.20 -3.17 -15.64
C LYS A 51 -1.11 -2.10 -15.68
N LEU A 52 -1.50 -0.84 -15.76
CA LEU A 52 -0.59 0.31 -15.77
C LEU A 52 0.24 0.39 -14.48
N MET A 53 -0.36 0.05 -13.34
CA MET A 53 0.27 0.13 -12.02
C MET A 53 0.97 -1.17 -11.56
N SER A 54 1.04 -2.20 -12.41
CA SER A 54 1.85 -3.40 -12.15
C SER A 54 3.35 -3.03 -12.16
N PRO A 55 4.21 -3.51 -11.21
CA PRO A 55 4.05 -4.55 -10.19
C PRO A 55 3.70 -4.02 -8.79
N HIS A 56 3.28 -2.76 -8.68
CA HIS A 56 3.02 -2.11 -7.39
C HIS A 56 1.59 -2.27 -6.89
N THR A 57 0.68 -2.74 -7.76
CA THR A 57 -0.72 -2.99 -7.47
C THR A 57 -1.03 -4.48 -7.30
N ALA A 58 -1.97 -4.79 -6.40
CA ALA A 58 -2.48 -6.14 -6.22
C ALA A 58 -3.32 -6.61 -7.41
N LEU A 59 -2.94 -7.74 -8.02
CA LEU A 59 -3.76 -8.39 -9.05
C LEU A 59 -5.00 -9.06 -8.44
N LYS A 60 -4.89 -9.56 -7.21
CA LYS A 60 -5.98 -10.20 -6.46
C LYS A 60 -6.22 -9.43 -5.18
N LEU A 61 -7.25 -8.58 -5.19
CA LEU A 61 -7.89 -8.04 -3.99
C LEU A 61 -9.17 -8.86 -3.79
N LYS A 62 -9.32 -9.47 -2.62
CA LYS A 62 -10.57 -10.12 -2.21
C LYS A 62 -11.54 -9.09 -1.67
#